data_AF-A0A0N4T4Q8-F1
#
_entry.id   AF-A0A0N4T4Q8-F1
#
_cell.length_a   1.000
_cell.length_b   1.000
_cell.length_c   1.000
_cell.angle_alpha   90.00
_cell.angle_beta   90.00
_cell.angle_gamma   90.00
#
_symmetry.space_group_name_H-M   'P 1'
#
loop_
_entity.id
_entity.type
_entity.pdbx_description
1 polymer ?
#
loop_
_entity_poly.entity_id
_entity_poly.type
_entity_poly.pdbx_seq_one_letter_code
_entity_poly.pdbx_strand_id
1 'polypeptide(L)'
;MLRSMVEVAREEFLKQSCCKVERYCNSMLQFGASDTDINRVVGGLIEKNKELANLLHDIELLEEKLKRLKEADMEQKLLHFKELGGVLDEDSPKENASYECDSDSALKLEQIPWSNNQRHSKRQRHSLLVSQLKKSLRLVETGEFILIPSKTRGRIGRIELNQLVKKIDEIFTDKYLSQKRLPLALKNAKKQECEKLKGRWYITLNEILVRLTSKEKICWKYALPCLIHLKRLEELRVDDNNVFIAAVLS
;
A
#
# COMPACT_ATOMS: atom_id res chain seq x y z
N MET A 1 20.43 -0.26 -26.06
CA MET A 1 19.93 -0.34 -24.68
C MET A 1 19.18 0.96 -24.38
N LEU A 2 17.85 0.91 -24.29
CA LEU A 2 17.06 2.06 -23.82
C LEU A 2 17.37 2.24 -22.34
N ARG A 3 18.01 3.36 -21.97
CA ARG A 3 18.16 3.75 -20.56
C ARG A 3 16.78 3.77 -19.92
N SER A 4 16.65 3.17 -18.75
CA SER A 4 15.37 3.15 -18.03
C SER A 4 14.94 4.59 -17.75
N MET A 5 13.65 4.92 -17.91
CA MET A 5 13.13 6.24 -17.52
C MET A 5 13.46 6.59 -16.06
N VAL A 6 13.64 5.57 -15.23
CA VAL A 6 14.06 5.70 -13.82
C VAL A 6 15.52 6.13 -13.69
N GLU A 7 16.42 5.60 -14.53
CA GLU A 7 17.83 6.01 -14.57
C GLU A 7 17.97 7.46 -15.02
N VAL A 8 17.20 7.86 -16.04
CA VAL A 8 17.19 9.24 -16.55
C VAL A 8 16.65 10.22 -15.49
N ALA A 9 15.50 9.91 -14.89
CA ALA A 9 14.92 10.75 -13.83
C ALA A 9 15.85 10.89 -12.62
N ARG A 10 16.60 9.84 -12.29
CA ARG A 10 17.57 9.83 -11.19
C ARG A 10 18.81 10.68 -11.50
N GLU A 11 19.38 10.54 -12.69
CA GLU A 11 20.53 11.33 -13.14
C GLU A 11 20.19 12.83 -13.21
N GLU A 12 18.99 13.16 -13.70
CA GLU A 12 18.48 14.53 -13.71
C GLU A 12 18.29 15.11 -12.31
N PHE A 13 17.78 14.32 -11.36
CA PHE A 13 17.55 14.80 -9.99
C PHE A 13 18.86 15.07 -9.25
N LEU A 14 19.86 14.19 -9.39
CA LEU A 14 21.20 14.39 -8.84
C LEU A 14 21.85 15.64 -9.45
N LYS A 15 21.76 15.80 -10.77
CA LYS A 15 22.29 16.97 -11.48
C LYS A 15 21.63 18.27 -11.02
N GLN A 16 20.30 18.28 -10.87
CA GLN A 16 19.57 19.44 -10.35
C GLN A 16 19.97 19.78 -8.91
N SER A 17 20.19 18.77 -8.06
CA SER A 17 20.65 19.00 -6.69
C SER A 17 22.04 19.64 -6.66
N CYS A 18 23.00 19.12 -7.44
CA CYS A 18 24.34 19.68 -7.55
C CYS A 18 24.31 21.13 -8.09
N CYS A 19 23.51 21.40 -9.13
CA CYS A 19 23.37 22.77 -9.64
C CYS A 19 22.76 23.73 -8.61
N LYS A 20 21.87 23.27 -7.73
CA LYS A 20 21.33 24.11 -6.64
C LYS A 20 22.41 24.44 -5.60
N VAL A 21 23.23 23.46 -5.25
CA VAL A 21 24.39 23.64 -4.35
C VAL A 21 25.34 24.69 -4.93
N GLU A 22 25.74 24.53 -6.19
CA GLU A 22 26.65 25.45 -6.86
C GLU A 22 26.09 26.88 -6.94
N ARG A 23 24.80 27.03 -7.28
CA ARG A 23 24.15 28.35 -7.29
C ARG A 23 24.15 29.00 -5.91
N TYR A 24 23.92 28.22 -4.86
CA TYR A 24 23.92 28.72 -3.49
C TYR A 24 25.32 29.14 -3.03
N CYS A 25 26.35 28.33 -3.34
CA CYS A 25 27.76 28.70 -3.13
C CYS A 25 28.12 30.01 -3.83
N ASN A 26 27.81 30.10 -5.12
CA ASN A 26 28.13 31.28 -5.93
C ASN A 26 27.41 32.53 -5.42
N SER A 27 26.16 32.40 -4.97
CA SER A 27 25.42 33.50 -4.35
C SER A 27 26.07 33.95 -3.04
N MET A 28 26.44 33.02 -2.15
CA MET A 28 27.09 33.37 -0.88
C MET A 28 28.47 34.03 -1.09
N LEU A 29 29.25 33.57 -2.07
CA LEU A 29 30.50 34.20 -2.48
C LEU A 29 30.28 35.63 -2.98
N GLN A 30 29.25 35.86 -3.81
CA GLN A 30 28.90 37.20 -4.29
C GLN A 30 28.50 38.16 -3.17
N PHE A 31 27.93 37.66 -2.07
CA PHE A 31 27.60 38.44 -0.88
C PHE A 31 28.77 38.60 0.11
N GLY A 32 29.97 38.13 -0.25
CA GLY A 32 31.18 38.28 0.57
C GLY A 32 31.24 37.35 1.78
N ALA A 33 30.49 36.23 1.76
CA ALA A 33 30.57 35.24 2.82
C ALA A 33 31.95 34.56 2.85
N SER A 34 32.45 34.28 4.05
CA SER A 34 33.70 33.54 4.22
C SER A 34 33.55 32.08 3.74
N ASP A 35 34.63 31.48 3.24
CA ASP A 35 34.64 30.06 2.85
C ASP A 35 34.21 29.14 4.02
N THR A 36 34.51 29.53 5.26
CA THR A 36 34.06 28.84 6.47
C THR A 36 32.55 28.86 6.66
N ASP A 37 31.88 29.98 6.39
CA ASP A 37 30.42 30.09 6.49
C ASP A 37 29.73 29.36 5.33
N ILE A 38 30.31 29.42 4.13
CA ILE A 38 29.85 28.67 2.96
C ILE A 38 29.94 27.18 3.24
N ASN A 39 31.09 26.70 3.71
CA ASN A 39 31.29 25.29 4.06
C ASN A 39 30.39 24.83 5.21
N ARG A 40 30.07 25.71 6.18
CA ARG A 40 29.11 25.38 7.25
C ARG A 40 27.70 25.15 6.71
N VAL A 41 27.23 26.00 5.81
CA VAL A 41 25.85 25.92 5.27
C VAL A 41 25.73 24.86 4.17
N VAL A 42 26.74 24.77 3.30
CA VAL A 42 26.74 23.87 2.15
C VAL A 42 27.24 22.47 2.50
N GLY A 43 28.08 22.33 3.53
CA GLY A 43 28.62 21.04 3.97
C GLY A 43 27.54 20.02 4.29
N GLY A 44 26.49 20.43 5.01
CA GLY A 44 25.34 19.55 5.30
C GLY A 44 24.57 19.14 4.05
N LEU A 45 24.51 20.01 3.03
CA LEU A 45 23.85 19.70 1.77
C LEU A 45 24.69 18.75 0.91
N ILE A 46 26.02 18.89 0.93
CA ILE A 46 26.97 17.96 0.30
C ILE A 46 26.86 16.58 0.96
N GLU A 47 26.81 16.52 2.28
CA GLU A 47 26.66 15.27 3.03
C GLU A 47 25.34 14.56 2.67
N LYS A 48 24.23 15.30 2.63
CA LYS A 48 22.93 14.76 2.18
C LYS A 48 22.95 14.27 0.73
N ASN A 49 23.68 14.94 -0.15
CA ASN A 49 23.86 14.47 -1.53
C ASN A 49 24.70 13.19 -1.60
N LYS A 50 25.71 13.03 -0.74
CA LYS A 50 26.48 11.77 -0.63
C LYS A 50 25.61 10.64 -0.09
N GLU A 51 24.81 10.89 0.95
CA GLU A 51 23.84 9.91 1.47
C GLU A 51 22.86 9.49 0.36
N LEU A 52 22.33 10.44 -0.41
CA LEU A 52 21.43 10.16 -1.52
C LEU A 52 22.11 9.27 -2.57
N ALA A 53 23.35 9.58 -2.95
CA ALA A 53 24.10 8.78 -3.92
C ALA A 53 24.33 7.33 -3.44
N ASN A 54 24.64 7.15 -2.14
CA ASN A 54 24.81 5.81 -1.56
C ASN A 54 23.51 5.01 -1.54
N LEU A 55 22.40 5.62 -1.09
CA LEU A 55 21.09 4.97 -1.10
C LEU A 55 20.66 4.55 -2.51
N LEU A 56 20.98 5.40 -3.49
CA LEU A 56 20.72 5.14 -4.89
C LEU A 56 21.53 3.96 -5.43
N HIS A 57 22.79 3.81 -5.00
CA HIS A 57 23.60 2.63 -5.32
C HIS A 57 23.07 1.35 -4.63
N ASP A 58 22.64 1.44 -3.38
CA ASP A 58 22.03 0.31 -2.67
C ASP A 58 20.75 -0.19 -3.36
N ILE A 59 19.95 0.72 -3.92
CA ILE A 59 18.77 0.37 -4.72
C ILE A 59 19.17 -0.42 -5.96
N GLU A 60 20.20 -0.01 -6.71
CA GLU A 60 20.69 -0.77 -7.88
C GLU A 60 21.11 -2.19 -7.48
N LEU A 61 21.87 -2.32 -6.40
CA LEU A 61 22.32 -3.61 -5.91
C LEU A 61 21.13 -4.51 -5.52
N LEU A 62 20.08 -3.94 -4.93
CA LEU A 62 18.86 -4.66 -4.59
C LEU A 62 18.04 -5.06 -5.82
N GLU A 63 17.94 -4.19 -6.82
CA GLU A 63 17.27 -4.48 -8.09
C GLU A 63 17.98 -5.61 -8.85
N GLU A 64 19.30 -5.60 -8.89
CA GLU A 64 20.09 -6.66 -9.52
C GLU A 64 19.93 -8.00 -8.78
N LYS A 65 20.02 -7.99 -7.44
CA LYS A 65 19.76 -9.18 -6.62
C LYS A 65 18.36 -9.73 -6.85
N LEU A 66 17.35 -8.86 -6.94
CA LEU A 66 15.97 -9.24 -7.18
C LEU A 66 15.78 -9.81 -8.60
N LYS A 67 16.48 -9.30 -9.61
CA LYS A 67 16.50 -9.86 -10.95
C LYS A 67 17.09 -11.27 -10.97
N ARG A 68 18.27 -11.48 -10.35
CA ARG A 68 18.90 -12.80 -10.25
C ARG A 68 18.02 -13.81 -9.51
N LEU A 69 17.37 -13.39 -8.43
CA LEU A 69 16.44 -14.25 -7.69
C LEU A 69 15.19 -14.61 -8.50
N LYS A 70 14.67 -13.68 -9.31
CA LYS A 70 13.56 -13.96 -10.22
C LYS A 70 13.96 -14.94 -11.33
N GLU A 71 15.14 -14.77 -11.92
CA GLU A 71 15.67 -15.68 -12.94
C GLU A 71 15.84 -17.09 -12.35
N ALA A 72 16.47 -17.22 -11.18
CA ALA A 72 16.62 -18.50 -10.49
C ALA A 72 15.27 -19.15 -10.11
N ASP A 73 14.29 -18.37 -9.64
CA ASP A 73 12.94 -18.87 -9.33
C ASP A 73 12.20 -19.38 -10.59
N MET A 74 12.36 -18.68 -11.72
CA MET A 74 11.80 -19.12 -13.00
C MET A 74 12.48 -20.40 -13.52
N GLU A 75 13.81 -20.48 -13.44
CA GLU A 75 14.57 -21.69 -13.79
C GLU A 75 14.17 -22.88 -12.92
N GLN A 76 14.03 -22.68 -11.61
CA GLN A 76 13.61 -23.73 -10.69
C GLN A 76 12.17 -24.19 -10.95
N LYS A 77 11.26 -23.26 -11.30
CA LYS A 77 9.90 -23.61 -11.72
C LYS A 77 9.88 -24.36 -13.05
N LEU A 78 10.72 -23.98 -14.00
CA LEU A 78 10.86 -24.68 -15.28
C LEU A 78 11.40 -26.10 -15.08
N LEU A 79 12.41 -26.28 -14.22
CA LEU A 79 12.94 -27.60 -13.86
C LEU A 79 11.87 -28.45 -13.18
N HIS A 80 11.16 -27.91 -12.20
CA HIS A 80 10.08 -28.61 -11.51
C HIS A 80 8.92 -28.97 -12.47
N PHE A 81 8.60 -28.09 -13.43
CA PHE A 81 7.61 -28.39 -14.47
C PHE A 81 8.06 -29.53 -15.39
N LYS A 82 9.34 -29.55 -15.77
CA LYS A 82 9.95 -30.62 -16.57
C LYS A 82 10.02 -31.95 -15.82
N GLU A 83 10.31 -31.93 -14.52
CA GLU A 83 10.36 -33.09 -13.63
C GLU A 83 8.97 -33.70 -13.37
N LEU A 84 7.92 -32.86 -13.29
CA LEU A 84 6.53 -33.31 -13.16
C LEU A 84 5.92 -33.88 -14.45
N GLY A 85 6.74 -34.18 -15.46
CA GLY A 85 6.26 -34.73 -16.73
C GLY A 85 5.56 -33.68 -17.60
N GLY A 86 5.93 -32.40 -17.47
CA GLY A 86 5.53 -31.32 -18.36
C GLY A 86 6.09 -31.53 -19.76
N VAL A 87 5.42 -32.39 -20.51
CA VAL A 87 5.63 -32.61 -21.93
C VAL A 87 5.13 -31.35 -22.66
N LEU A 88 6.06 -30.56 -23.19
CA LEU A 88 5.76 -29.60 -24.25
C LEU A 88 5.67 -30.40 -25.56
N ASP A 89 4.57 -31.12 -25.75
CA ASP A 89 4.23 -31.71 -27.04
C ASP A 89 3.54 -30.64 -27.87
N GLU A 90 4.29 -30.02 -28.78
CA GLU A 90 3.70 -29.74 -30.09
C GLU A 90 3.60 -31.08 -30.83
N ASP A 91 2.37 -31.40 -31.27
CA ASP A 91 1.93 -32.47 -32.16
C ASP A 91 1.07 -33.59 -31.52
N SER A 92 -0.24 -33.48 -31.75
CA SER A 92 -1.32 -34.45 -31.44
C SER A 92 -1.28 -35.73 -32.31
N PRO A 93 -2.22 -36.70 -32.14
CA PRO A 93 -2.76 -37.35 -30.93
C PRO A 93 -2.77 -38.90 -31.07
N LYS A 94 -2.90 -39.66 -29.96
CA LYS A 94 -3.60 -40.97 -29.95
C LYS A 94 -3.89 -41.53 -28.55
N GLU A 95 -5.18 -41.57 -28.25
CA GLU A 95 -6.00 -42.59 -27.57
C GLU A 95 -5.38 -43.75 -26.75
N ASN A 96 -6.05 -43.96 -25.60
CA ASN A 96 -6.34 -45.20 -24.86
C ASN A 96 -5.29 -45.74 -23.87
N ALA A 97 -5.59 -45.68 -22.56
CA ALA A 97 -6.12 -46.83 -21.81
C ALA A 97 -6.16 -46.55 -20.29
N SER A 98 -7.17 -47.13 -19.65
CA SER A 98 -7.57 -47.16 -18.24
C SER A 98 -6.52 -47.71 -17.25
N TYR A 99 -6.61 -47.33 -15.97
CA TYR A 99 -6.68 -48.27 -14.82
C TYR A 99 -7.20 -47.56 -13.55
N GLU A 100 -8.26 -48.12 -12.96
CA GLU A 100 -8.75 -47.86 -11.59
C GLU A 100 -7.82 -48.51 -10.54
N CYS A 101 -7.68 -47.90 -9.36
CA CYS A 101 -8.24 -48.43 -8.08
C CYS A 101 -7.57 -47.78 -6.85
N ASP A 102 -8.41 -47.48 -5.86
CA ASP A 102 -8.19 -46.87 -4.55
C ASP A 102 -7.14 -47.53 -3.64
N SER A 103 -6.58 -46.74 -2.73
CA SER A 103 -6.22 -47.20 -1.38
C SER A 103 -6.17 -46.04 -0.38
N ASP A 104 -7.21 -45.99 0.45
CA ASP A 104 -7.23 -45.30 1.74
C ASP A 104 -6.09 -45.79 2.64
N SER A 105 -5.29 -44.87 3.19
CA SER A 105 -4.59 -45.12 4.46
C SER A 105 -4.37 -43.82 5.23
N ALA A 106 -4.96 -43.79 6.41
CA ALA A 106 -4.87 -42.69 7.36
C ALA A 106 -3.57 -42.78 8.20
N LEU A 107 -3.12 -41.59 8.61
CA LEU A 107 -2.20 -41.26 9.72
C LEU A 107 -0.69 -41.28 9.43
N LYS A 108 -0.12 -40.08 9.29
CA LYS A 108 0.83 -39.53 10.26
C LYS A 108 1.05 -38.03 10.06
N LEU A 109 0.91 -37.28 11.16
CA LEU A 109 1.36 -35.90 11.28
C LEU A 109 2.86 -35.82 11.02
N GLU A 110 3.25 -35.13 9.96
CA GLU A 110 4.53 -34.44 9.91
C GLU A 110 4.27 -32.94 9.72
N GLN A 111 4.87 -32.14 10.60
CA GLN A 111 4.81 -30.69 10.56
C GLN A 111 5.43 -30.20 9.25
N ILE A 112 4.57 -29.75 8.34
CA ILE A 112 4.99 -29.14 7.07
C ILE A 112 5.87 -27.92 7.41
N PRO A 113 7.13 -27.86 6.93
CA PRO A 113 7.95 -26.67 7.05
C PRO A 113 7.22 -25.53 6.35
N TRP A 114 6.91 -24.45 7.07
CA TRP A 114 6.21 -23.29 6.51
C TRP A 114 6.96 -22.78 5.28
N SER A 115 6.43 -23.16 4.11
CA SER A 115 6.93 -22.79 2.79
C SER A 115 7.06 -21.27 2.68
N ASN A 116 8.23 -20.79 2.26
CA ASN A 116 8.47 -19.39 1.93
C ASN A 116 7.47 -18.85 0.89
N ASN A 117 6.89 -19.72 0.05
CA ASN A 117 5.86 -19.35 -0.93
C ASN A 117 4.54 -18.88 -0.26
N GLN A 118 4.26 -19.34 0.96
CA GLN A 118 3.13 -18.87 1.76
C GLN A 118 3.36 -17.48 2.34
N ARG A 119 4.61 -17.10 2.63
CA ARG A 119 4.97 -15.74 3.10
C ARG A 119 4.97 -14.74 1.95
N HIS A 120 5.48 -15.12 0.78
CA HIS A 120 5.45 -14.25 -0.41
C HIS A 120 4.03 -13.99 -0.92
N SER A 121 3.18 -15.03 -0.98
CA SER A 121 1.76 -14.87 -1.36
C SER A 121 0.96 -14.04 -0.34
N LYS A 122 1.19 -14.22 0.97
CA LYS A 122 0.58 -13.35 2.00
C LYS A 122 1.06 -11.90 1.92
N ARG A 123 2.35 -11.67 1.65
CA ARG A 123 2.93 -10.32 1.51
C ARG A 123 2.44 -9.61 0.23
N GLN A 124 2.30 -10.33 -0.88
CA GLN A 124 1.71 -9.81 -2.12
C GLN A 124 0.22 -9.52 -1.97
N ARG A 125 -0.55 -10.43 -1.35
CA ARG A 125 -1.97 -10.18 -1.01
C ARG A 125 -2.14 -8.98 -0.09
N HIS A 126 -1.29 -8.84 0.92
CA HIS A 126 -1.30 -7.66 1.79
C HIS A 126 -1.00 -6.37 1.02
N SER A 127 0.01 -6.38 0.13
CA SER A 127 0.33 -5.22 -0.73
C SER A 127 -0.86 -4.83 -1.63
N LEU A 128 -1.53 -5.80 -2.25
CA LEU A 128 -2.71 -5.59 -3.07
C LEU A 128 -3.89 -5.01 -2.27
N LEU A 129 -4.15 -5.57 -1.09
CA LEU A 129 -5.24 -5.11 -0.23
C LEU A 129 -5.00 -3.69 0.28
N VAL A 130 -3.74 -3.31 0.51
CA VAL A 130 -3.34 -1.95 0.89
C VAL A 130 -3.47 -0.98 -0.29
N SER A 131 -3.12 -1.39 -1.51
CA SER A 131 -3.31 -0.54 -2.69
C SER A 131 -4.78 -0.35 -3.02
N GLN A 132 -5.62 -1.38 -2.85
CA GLN A 132 -7.07 -1.27 -2.96
C GLN A 132 -7.66 -0.32 -1.92
N LEU A 133 -7.22 -0.41 -0.66
CA LEU A 133 -7.63 0.52 0.40
C LEU A 133 -7.29 1.98 0.05
N LYS A 134 -6.06 2.24 -0.41
CA LYS A 134 -5.63 3.56 -0.86
C LYS A 134 -6.44 4.08 -2.05
N LYS A 135 -6.88 3.18 -2.94
CA LYS A 135 -7.75 3.52 -4.08
C LYS A 135 -9.14 3.93 -3.59
N SER A 136 -9.72 3.18 -2.65
CA SER A 136 -11.04 3.50 -2.06
C SER A 136 -11.02 4.82 -1.28
N LEU A 137 -9.89 5.15 -0.65
CA LEU A 137 -9.69 6.38 0.14
C LEU A 137 -8.98 7.51 -0.62
N ARG A 138 -8.94 7.45 -1.96
CA ARG A 138 -8.43 8.56 -2.79
C ARG A 138 -9.22 9.83 -2.50
N LEU A 139 -8.63 11.00 -2.72
CA LEU A 139 -9.36 12.27 -2.64
C LEU A 139 -10.48 12.32 -3.69
N VAL A 140 -11.59 12.97 -3.33
CA VAL A 140 -12.71 13.23 -4.24
C VAL A 140 -12.34 14.34 -5.21
N GLU A 141 -12.36 14.02 -6.49
CA GLU A 141 -12.13 14.97 -7.57
C GLU A 141 -13.35 15.87 -7.78
N THR A 142 -13.16 16.99 -8.47
CA THR A 142 -14.26 17.92 -8.75
C THR A 142 -15.39 17.25 -9.55
N GLY A 143 -15.03 16.41 -10.54
CA GLY A 143 -16.00 15.67 -11.34
C GLY A 143 -16.84 14.72 -10.50
N GLU A 144 -16.21 13.94 -9.63
CA GLU A 144 -16.91 13.01 -8.73
C GLU A 144 -17.81 13.74 -7.73
N PHE A 145 -17.37 14.89 -7.21
CA PHE A 145 -18.13 15.66 -6.24
C PHE A 145 -19.43 16.24 -6.82
N ILE A 146 -19.41 16.65 -8.09
CA ILE A 146 -20.58 17.20 -8.78
C ILE A 146 -21.63 16.12 -9.03
N LEU A 147 -21.22 14.85 -9.18
CA LEU A 147 -22.14 13.73 -9.37
C LEU A 147 -22.95 13.40 -8.11
N ILE A 148 -22.49 13.81 -6.93
CA ILE A 148 -23.20 13.56 -5.68
C ILE A 148 -24.46 14.44 -5.63
N PRO A 149 -25.66 13.85 -5.44
CA PRO A 149 -26.89 14.62 -5.33
C PRO A 149 -26.81 15.65 -4.20
N SER A 150 -27.32 16.86 -4.44
CA SER A 150 -27.31 17.94 -3.44
C SER A 150 -28.02 17.54 -2.13
N LYS A 151 -29.03 16.67 -2.20
CA LYS A 151 -29.73 16.10 -1.03
C LYS A 151 -28.78 15.25 -0.15
N THR A 152 -27.85 14.52 -0.77
CA THR A 152 -26.86 13.68 -0.09
C THR A 152 -25.70 14.51 0.45
N ARG A 153 -25.27 15.52 -0.31
CA ARG A 153 -24.20 16.44 0.07
C ARG A 153 -24.58 17.32 1.26
N GLY A 154 -25.84 17.76 1.34
CA GLY A 154 -26.26 18.74 2.33
C GLY A 154 -25.41 20.01 2.24
N ARG A 155 -24.77 20.40 3.35
CA ARG A 155 -23.94 21.62 3.45
C ARG A 155 -22.43 21.36 3.34
N ILE A 156 -21.99 20.12 3.09
CA ILE A 156 -20.56 19.81 3.07
C ILE A 156 -19.88 20.28 1.77
N GLY A 157 -18.74 20.95 1.91
CA GLY A 157 -17.89 21.31 0.79
C GLY A 157 -16.93 20.18 0.37
N ARG A 158 -16.44 20.21 -0.88
CA ARG A 158 -15.44 19.24 -1.37
C ARG A 158 -14.17 19.23 -0.52
N ILE A 159 -13.74 20.42 -0.08
CA ILE A 159 -12.54 20.59 0.74
C ILE A 159 -12.72 19.88 2.09
N GLU A 160 -13.85 20.09 2.76
CA GLU A 160 -14.19 19.46 4.04
C GLU A 160 -14.32 17.94 3.89
N LEU A 161 -14.95 17.47 2.81
CA LEU A 161 -15.05 16.06 2.48
C LEU A 161 -13.66 15.42 2.32
N ASN A 162 -12.76 16.07 1.57
CA ASN A 162 -11.40 15.59 1.37
C ASN A 162 -10.54 15.62 2.65
N GLN A 163 -10.76 16.60 3.54
CA GLN A 163 -10.11 16.60 4.85
C GLN A 163 -10.54 15.40 5.70
N LEU A 164 -11.82 15.05 5.69
CA LEU A 164 -12.33 13.87 6.39
C LEU A 164 -11.80 12.56 5.78
N VAL A 165 -11.73 12.47 4.45
CA VAL A 165 -11.15 11.29 3.77
C VAL A 165 -9.70 11.07 4.19
N LYS A 166 -8.88 12.13 4.27
CA LYS A 166 -7.49 12.03 4.76
C LYS A 166 -7.43 11.50 6.20
N LYS A 167 -8.27 12.01 7.10
CA LYS A 167 -8.32 11.51 8.49
C LYS A 167 -8.72 10.05 8.57
N ILE A 168 -9.65 9.62 7.72
CA ILE A 168 -10.08 8.21 7.68
C ILE A 168 -8.94 7.33 7.18
N ASP A 169 -8.22 7.75 6.14
CA ASP A 169 -7.02 7.08 5.64
C ASP A 169 -5.93 6.95 6.72
N GLU A 170 -5.74 8.00 7.52
CA GLU A 170 -4.86 7.96 8.70
C GLU A 170 -5.33 6.94 9.74
N ILE A 171 -6.64 6.89 10.07
CA ILE A 171 -7.17 5.90 11.04
C ILE A 171 -7.03 4.47 10.51
N PHE A 172 -7.28 4.24 9.22
CA PHE A 172 -7.08 2.93 8.59
C PHE A 172 -5.60 2.52 8.61
N THR A 173 -4.71 3.44 8.25
CA THR A 173 -3.27 3.24 8.30
C THR A 173 -2.83 2.91 9.72
N ASP A 174 -3.33 3.62 10.72
CA ASP A 174 -3.00 3.36 12.13
C ASP A 174 -3.50 2.02 12.64
N LYS A 175 -4.69 1.60 12.21
CA LYS A 175 -5.28 0.33 12.67
C LYS A 175 -4.59 -0.89 12.06
N TYR A 176 -4.11 -0.77 10.83
CA TYR A 176 -3.74 -1.92 10.01
C TYR A 176 -2.28 -1.93 9.53
N LEU A 177 -1.64 -0.78 9.41
CA LEU A 177 -0.28 -0.63 8.87
C LEU A 177 0.73 -0.17 9.93
N SER A 178 0.29 0.63 10.89
CA SER A 178 1.14 1.09 11.99
C SER A 178 1.36 -0.04 13.01
N GLN A 179 2.61 -0.44 13.24
CA GLN A 179 3.01 -1.32 14.36
C GLN A 179 2.93 -0.62 15.74
N LYS A 180 2.41 0.62 15.80
CA LYS A 180 2.25 1.35 17.06
C LYS A 180 1.20 0.65 17.91
N ARG A 181 1.50 0.48 19.21
CA ARG A 181 0.55 -0.05 20.21
C ARG A 181 -0.81 0.64 20.03
N LEU A 182 -1.86 -0.14 19.77
CA LEU A 182 -3.23 0.35 19.88
C LEU A 182 -3.39 1.04 21.25
N PRO A 183 -4.07 2.20 21.34
CA PRO A 183 -4.35 2.81 22.62
C PRO A 183 -5.01 1.80 23.56
N LEU A 184 -4.49 1.69 24.78
CA LEU A 184 -4.96 0.78 25.84
C LEU A 184 -6.47 0.91 26.15
N ALA A 185 -7.11 2.00 25.69
CA ALA A 185 -8.52 2.30 25.85
C ALA A 185 -9.48 1.45 24.99
N LEU A 186 -9.00 0.64 24.05
CA LEU A 186 -9.85 -0.18 23.17
C LEU A 186 -9.84 -1.68 23.48
N LYS A 187 -9.53 -2.06 24.73
CA LYS A 187 -9.46 -3.48 25.14
C LYS A 187 -10.81 -4.20 25.25
N ASN A 188 -11.94 -3.50 25.12
CA ASN A 188 -13.27 -4.07 25.40
C ASN A 188 -14.17 -4.29 24.17
N ALA A 189 -13.67 -4.11 22.95
CA ALA A 189 -14.44 -4.50 21.76
C ALA A 189 -14.40 -6.03 21.64
N LYS A 190 -15.38 -6.72 22.26
CA LYS A 190 -15.68 -8.13 21.97
C LYS A 190 -15.67 -8.29 20.45
N LYS A 191 -14.84 -9.21 19.95
CA LYS A 191 -14.82 -9.62 18.55
C LYS A 191 -16.18 -10.24 18.21
N GLN A 192 -17.19 -9.43 17.94
CA GLN A 192 -18.33 -9.85 17.15
C GLN A 192 -17.81 -9.93 15.73
N GLU A 193 -17.29 -11.10 15.37
CA GLU A 193 -16.97 -11.44 13.99
C GLU A 193 -18.30 -11.56 13.23
N CYS A 194 -18.82 -10.43 12.77
CA CYS A 194 -19.86 -10.44 11.75
C CYS A 194 -19.25 -11.06 10.50
N GLU A 195 -19.82 -12.16 9.99
CA GLU A 195 -19.31 -12.86 8.80
C GLU A 195 -19.12 -11.92 7.60
N LYS A 196 -19.96 -10.87 7.51
CA LYS A 196 -19.89 -9.82 6.47
C LYS A 196 -18.61 -8.97 6.51
N LEU A 197 -17.89 -8.96 7.64
CA LEU A 197 -16.63 -8.22 7.81
C LEU A 197 -15.39 -9.07 7.49
N LYS A 198 -15.54 -10.39 7.31
CA LYS A 198 -14.42 -11.29 7.09
C LYS A 198 -13.69 -10.94 5.78
N GLY A 199 -12.39 -10.67 5.90
CA GLY A 199 -11.54 -10.31 4.76
C GLY A 199 -11.70 -8.87 4.26
N ARG A 200 -12.44 -8.01 4.97
CA ARG A 200 -12.59 -6.58 4.63
C ARG A 200 -11.78 -5.69 5.58
N TRP A 201 -11.38 -4.51 5.11
CA TRP A 201 -10.83 -3.47 5.97
C TRP A 201 -11.97 -2.68 6.59
N TYR A 202 -12.04 -2.60 7.92
CA TYR A 202 -13.14 -1.93 8.61
C TYR A 202 -12.71 -1.22 9.91
N ILE A 203 -13.42 -0.15 10.24
CA ILE A 203 -13.25 0.61 11.48
C ILE A 203 -14.62 0.73 12.14
N THR A 204 -14.68 0.65 13.46
CA THR A 204 -15.93 0.93 14.18
C THR A 204 -16.25 2.41 14.12
N LEU A 205 -17.52 2.78 14.11
CA LEU A 205 -17.93 4.19 14.13
C LEU A 205 -17.35 4.92 15.36
N ASN A 206 -17.28 4.24 16.51
CA ASN A 206 -16.70 4.79 17.73
C ASN A 206 -15.20 5.11 17.58
N GLU A 207 -14.41 4.24 16.95
CA GLU A 207 -12.99 4.51 16.65
C GLU A 207 -12.83 5.77 15.78
N ILE A 208 -13.72 6.00 14.81
CA ILE A 208 -13.71 7.21 13.99
C ILE A 208 -14.09 8.42 14.85
N LEU A 209 -15.23 8.36 15.53
CA LEU A 209 -15.76 9.50 16.29
C LEU A 209 -14.82 9.96 17.41
N VAL A 210 -14.07 9.06 18.06
CA VAL A 210 -13.11 9.44 19.10
C VAL A 210 -11.94 10.26 18.54
N ARG A 211 -11.57 10.07 17.26
CA ARG A 211 -10.48 10.81 16.60
C ARG A 211 -10.93 12.09 15.89
N LEU A 212 -12.23 12.28 15.72
CA LEU A 212 -12.79 13.48 15.10
C LEU A 212 -13.05 14.58 16.14
N THR A 213 -12.76 15.83 15.75
CA THR A 213 -13.16 17.00 16.54
C THR A 213 -14.68 17.20 16.51
N SER A 214 -15.24 17.99 17.44
CA SER A 214 -16.69 18.27 17.46
C SER A 214 -17.22 18.81 16.14
N LYS A 215 -16.44 19.66 15.45
CA LYS A 215 -16.80 20.20 14.13
C LYS A 215 -16.80 19.11 13.06
N GLU A 216 -15.79 18.24 13.07
CA GLU A 216 -15.68 17.13 12.13
C GLU A 216 -16.75 16.06 12.33
N LYS A 217 -17.18 15.81 13.57
CA LYS A 217 -18.31 14.91 13.87
C LYS A 217 -19.60 15.38 13.21
N ILE A 218 -19.81 16.69 13.12
CA ILE A 218 -20.98 17.27 12.43
C ILE A 218 -20.81 17.06 10.92
N CYS A 219 -19.64 17.37 10.36
CA CYS A 219 -19.34 17.17 8.94
C CYS A 219 -19.43 15.68 8.54
N TRP A 220 -19.05 14.76 9.43
CA TRP A 220 -19.08 13.32 9.21
C TRP A 220 -20.47 12.80 8.86
N LYS A 221 -21.53 13.36 9.49
CA LYS A 221 -22.93 13.02 9.19
C LYS A 221 -23.30 13.27 7.73
N TYR A 222 -22.66 14.23 7.08
CA TYR A 222 -22.85 14.55 5.66
C TYR A 222 -21.83 13.84 4.77
N ALA A 223 -20.60 13.63 5.26
CA ALA A 223 -19.54 12.99 4.52
C ALA A 223 -19.80 11.50 4.27
N LEU A 224 -20.28 10.77 5.28
CA LEU A 224 -20.47 9.32 5.16
C LEU A 224 -21.47 8.96 4.02
N PRO A 225 -22.67 9.57 3.92
CA PRO A 225 -23.56 9.35 2.78
C PRO A 225 -22.93 9.67 1.42
N CYS A 226 -22.08 10.71 1.34
CA CYS A 226 -21.35 11.06 0.13
C CYS A 226 -20.36 9.95 -0.27
N LEU A 227 -19.61 9.42 0.68
CA LEU A 227 -18.61 8.37 0.44
C LEU A 227 -19.26 7.02 0.12
N ILE A 228 -20.44 6.74 0.68
CA ILE A 228 -21.26 5.58 0.31
C ILE A 228 -21.77 5.72 -1.13
N HIS A 229 -22.26 6.91 -1.51
CA HIS A 229 -22.74 7.17 -2.87
C HIS A 229 -21.63 6.96 -3.92
N LEU A 230 -20.41 7.40 -3.61
CA LEU A 230 -19.23 7.17 -4.45
C LEU A 230 -18.68 5.73 -4.40
N LYS A 231 -19.35 4.81 -3.69
CA LYS A 231 -18.94 3.41 -3.48
C LYS A 231 -17.51 3.29 -2.92
N ARG A 232 -17.14 4.19 -2.01
CA ARG A 232 -15.83 4.19 -1.34
C ARG A 232 -15.88 3.52 0.02
N LEU A 233 -16.95 3.76 0.75
CA LEU A 233 -17.21 3.20 2.07
C LEU A 233 -18.59 2.53 2.09
N GLU A 234 -18.75 1.58 3.01
CA GLU A 234 -20.00 0.90 3.30
C GLU A 234 -20.27 0.98 4.80
N GLU A 235 -21.50 1.30 5.20
CA GLU A 235 -21.95 1.26 6.59
C GLU A 235 -22.60 -0.09 6.86
N LEU A 236 -22.06 -0.84 7.82
CA LEU A 236 -22.58 -2.13 8.26
C LEU A 236 -23.07 -2.00 9.70
N ARG A 237 -24.39 -2.06 9.88
CA ARG A 237 -25.01 -2.15 11.22
C ARG A 237 -25.21 -3.61 11.60
N VAL A 238 -24.64 -3.99 12.74
CA VAL A 238 -24.85 -5.30 13.35
C VAL A 238 -25.91 -5.19 14.44
N ASP A 239 -25.79 -4.19 15.31
CA ASP A 239 -26.74 -3.84 16.38
C ASP A 239 -26.84 -2.30 16.51
N ASP A 240 -27.77 -1.79 17.33
CA ASP A 240 -27.95 -0.34 17.58
C ASP A 240 -26.67 0.38 18.04
N ASN A 241 -25.78 -0.35 18.72
CA ASN A 241 -24.51 0.18 19.24
C ASN A 241 -23.28 -0.21 18.40
N ASN A 242 -23.44 -1.09 17.42
CA ASN A 242 -22.33 -1.69 16.66
C ASN A 242 -22.44 -1.32 15.18
N VAL A 243 -21.93 -0.14 14.86
CA VAL A 243 -21.82 0.36 13.48
C VAL A 243 -20.37 0.25 13.02
N PHE A 244 -20.16 -0.42 11.89
CA PHE A 244 -18.86 -0.58 11.24
C PHE A 244 -18.84 0.17 9.91
N ILE A 245 -17.71 0.79 9.61
CA ILE A 245 -17.42 1.46 8.36
C ILE A 245 -16.37 0.63 7.64
N ALA A 246 -16.77 -0.02 6.56
CA ALA A 246 -15.90 -0.87 5.75
C ALA A 246 -15.47 -0.14 4.47
N ALA A 247 -14.22 -0.34 4.05
CA ALA A 247 -13.76 0.14 2.74
C ALA A 247 -14.26 -0.80 1.63
N VAL A 248 -14.81 -0.23 0.56
CA VAL A 248 -15.25 -0.99 -0.62
C VAL A 248 -14.04 -1.23 -1.51
N LEU A 249 -13.58 -2.48 -1.59
CA LEU A 249 -12.42 -2.86 -2.40
C LEU A 249 -12.91 -3.09 -3.84
N SER A 250 -12.47 -2.26 -4.78
CA SER A 250 -12.80 -2.33 -6.23
C SER A 250 -11.58 -2.55 -7.10
#